data_AF-X1HEX3-F1
#
_entry.id   AF-X1HEX3-F1
#
_cell.length_a   1.000
_cell.length_b   1.000
_cell.length_c   1.000
_cell.angle_alpha   90.00
_cell.angle_beta   90.00
_cell.angle_gamma   90.00
#
_symmetry.space_group_name_H-M   'P 1'
#
loop_
_entity.id
_entity.type
_entity.pdbx_description
1 polymer ?
#
loop_
_entity_poly.entity_id
_entity_poly.type
_entity_poly.pdbx_seq_one_letter_code
_entity_poly.pdbx_strand_id
1 'polypeptide(L)'
;EHCLAAISALEIDNLVVEVAGPEMPAADCSSAEYFKVLKRPGLVEQQSRCREFVITEPVSISAGDASIYALPYAGDGLIITYDLDYGGHTGIKRQIFSCRVTPESFEKNLAPARTFLLEAEAKQFQARGLGRHLSPRDILVIDSDGPIKNSFRFDDECARHKIVDLIGDLALVGRAVSGRVVAYKSGHALNQQLVRRLYELAERQERIQKFGTDALLDIRRIQKILPHRYPFLLVDKVVEIEGDRRIKGIKNVSFNEQFFQGHFPGTPIMPGVLI
;
A
#
# COMPACT_ATOMS: atom_id res chain seq x y z
N GLU A 1 -2.47 -4.93 -11.52
CA GLU A 1 -2.38 -3.49 -11.26
C GLU A 1 -3.47 -2.67 -11.95
N HIS A 2 -3.63 -2.67 -13.28
CA HIS A 2 -4.60 -1.77 -13.95
C HIS A 2 -6.06 -2.01 -13.56
N CYS A 3 -6.45 -3.28 -13.35
CA CYS A 3 -7.78 -3.62 -12.83
C CYS A 3 -7.97 -3.11 -11.40
N LEU A 4 -6.98 -3.33 -10.51
CA LEU A 4 -7.00 -2.83 -9.14
C LEU A 4 -7.05 -1.29 -9.10
N ALA A 5 -6.35 -0.62 -10.01
CA ALA A 5 -6.40 0.83 -10.12
C ALA A 5 -7.82 1.34 -10.42
N ALA A 6 -8.53 0.70 -11.36
CA ALA A 6 -9.92 1.04 -11.67
C ALA A 6 -10.86 0.75 -10.48
N ILE A 7 -10.67 -0.39 -9.79
CA ILE A 7 -11.42 -0.77 -8.59
C ILE A 7 -11.25 0.30 -7.50
N SER A 8 -10.00 0.67 -7.19
CA SER A 8 -9.70 1.68 -6.17
C SER A 8 -10.20 3.07 -6.56
N ALA A 9 -10.10 3.45 -7.83
CA ALA A 9 -10.58 4.75 -8.30
C ALA A 9 -12.10 4.89 -8.29
N LEU A 10 -12.83 3.78 -8.42
CA LEU A 10 -14.29 3.72 -8.27
C LEU A 10 -14.73 3.50 -6.81
N GLU A 11 -13.79 3.45 -5.87
CA GLU A 11 -14.07 3.25 -4.44
C GLU A 11 -14.83 1.94 -4.18
N ILE A 12 -14.53 0.89 -4.94
CA ILE A 12 -15.15 -0.43 -4.77
C ILE A 12 -14.40 -1.20 -3.68
N ASP A 13 -15.04 -1.37 -2.53
CA ASP A 13 -14.48 -2.13 -1.40
C ASP A 13 -14.58 -3.66 -1.61
N ASN A 14 -15.71 -4.14 -2.13
CA ASN A 14 -16.04 -5.56 -2.17
C ASN A 14 -16.44 -5.98 -3.58
N LEU A 15 -15.71 -6.93 -4.15
CA LEU A 15 -16.03 -7.54 -5.43
C LEU A 15 -15.43 -8.95 -5.54
N VAL A 16 -15.94 -9.73 -6.50
CA VAL A 16 -15.34 -10.99 -6.93
C VAL A 16 -14.87 -10.83 -8.36
N VAL A 17 -13.59 -11.13 -8.62
CA VAL A 17 -13.01 -11.14 -9.97
C VAL A 17 -12.68 -12.59 -10.32
N GLU A 18 -13.35 -13.12 -11.34
CA GLU A 18 -13.08 -14.46 -11.88
C GLU A 18 -12.34 -14.32 -13.21
N VAL A 19 -11.27 -15.12 -13.38
CA VAL A 19 -10.40 -15.06 -14.56
C VAL A 19 -10.21 -16.46 -15.12
N ALA A 20 -10.58 -16.65 -16.38
CA ALA A 20 -10.32 -17.87 -17.12
C ALA A 20 -8.96 -17.77 -17.82
N GLY A 21 -7.86 -17.93 -17.07
CA GLY A 21 -6.51 -17.86 -17.59
C GLY A 21 -5.48 -17.53 -16.50
N PRO A 22 -4.18 -17.53 -16.84
CA PRO A 22 -3.11 -17.21 -15.89
C PRO A 22 -2.95 -15.71 -15.63
N GLU A 23 -3.56 -14.84 -16.44
CA GLU A 23 -3.38 -13.40 -16.42
C GLU A 23 -4.69 -12.65 -16.64
N MET A 24 -4.75 -11.42 -16.12
CA MET A 24 -5.84 -10.48 -16.39
C MET A 24 -5.81 -10.05 -17.87
N PRO A 25 -6.97 -9.81 -18.52
CA PRO A 25 -7.00 -9.34 -19.90
C PRO A 25 -6.35 -7.95 -20.04
N ALA A 26 -5.42 -7.80 -20.99
CA ALA A 26 -4.80 -6.52 -21.32
C ALA A 26 -5.43 -5.99 -22.60
N ALA A 27 -6.50 -5.19 -22.49
CA ALA A 27 -7.25 -4.68 -23.64
C ALA A 27 -6.39 -3.74 -24.50
N ASP A 28 -6.38 -2.44 -24.20
CA ASP A 28 -5.45 -1.48 -24.80
C ASP A 28 -4.30 -1.14 -23.85
N CYS A 29 -3.97 -2.07 -22.94
CA CYS A 29 -2.98 -1.92 -21.87
C CYS A 29 -3.10 -0.64 -21.03
N SER A 30 -4.30 -0.03 -21.00
CA SER A 30 -4.69 1.03 -20.07
C SER A 30 -5.70 0.50 -19.04
N SER A 31 -6.15 1.36 -18.15
CA SER A 31 -7.20 1.03 -17.17
C SER A 31 -8.62 1.40 -17.67
N ALA A 32 -8.75 1.98 -18.86
CA ALA A 32 -9.99 2.55 -19.38
C ALA A 32 -11.14 1.52 -19.50
N GLU A 33 -10.88 0.37 -20.10
CA GLU A 33 -11.93 -0.66 -20.27
C GLU A 33 -12.33 -1.27 -18.93
N TYR A 34 -11.39 -1.47 -18.00
CA TYR A 34 -11.73 -1.89 -16.63
C TYR A 34 -12.65 -0.88 -15.94
N PHE A 35 -12.26 0.39 -15.95
CA PHE A 35 -13.02 1.46 -15.33
C PHE A 35 -14.43 1.56 -15.92
N LYS A 36 -14.55 1.52 -17.25
CA LYS A 36 -15.84 1.56 -17.96
C LYS A 36 -16.74 0.38 -17.60
N VAL A 37 -16.21 -0.85 -17.58
CA VAL A 37 -16.98 -2.06 -17.26
C VAL A 37 -17.44 -2.03 -15.80
N LEU A 38 -16.57 -1.65 -14.87
CA LEU A 38 -16.87 -1.58 -13.44
C LEU A 38 -17.85 -0.45 -13.10
N LYS A 39 -17.78 0.69 -13.79
CA LYS A 39 -18.67 1.84 -13.57
C LYS A 39 -20.10 1.58 -14.08
N ARG A 40 -20.26 0.82 -15.17
CA ARG A 40 -21.55 0.60 -15.84
C ARG A 40 -22.68 0.06 -14.96
N PRO A 41 -22.51 -1.00 -14.14
CA PRO A 41 -23.60 -1.55 -13.32
C PRO A 41 -24.00 -0.64 -12.15
N GLY A 42 -23.17 0.34 -11.78
CA GLY A 42 -23.33 1.12 -10.56
C GLY A 42 -22.85 0.39 -9.30
N LEU A 43 -22.84 1.10 -8.17
CA LEU A 43 -22.40 0.58 -6.87
C LEU A 43 -23.59 0.23 -5.99
N VAL A 44 -23.42 -0.76 -5.11
CA VAL A 44 -24.39 -1.12 -4.08
C VAL A 44 -23.78 -0.80 -2.72
N GLU A 45 -24.39 0.15 -2.00
CA GLU A 45 -23.97 0.48 -0.64
C GLU A 45 -24.24 -0.69 0.31
N GLN A 46 -23.30 -0.94 1.22
CA GLN A 46 -23.41 -1.97 2.24
C GLN A 46 -23.48 -1.33 3.62
N GLN A 47 -24.25 -1.95 4.53
CA GLN A 47 -24.42 -1.47 5.92
C GLN A 47 -23.20 -1.85 6.79
N SER A 48 -22.02 -1.40 6.38
CA SER A 48 -20.76 -1.60 7.08
C SER A 48 -19.87 -0.38 6.90
N ARG A 49 -19.01 -0.13 7.87
CA ARG A 49 -18.02 0.95 7.80
C ARG A 49 -16.94 0.59 6.76
N CYS A 50 -16.67 1.50 5.83
CA CYS A 50 -15.50 1.40 4.94
C CYS A 50 -14.21 1.45 5.78
N ARG A 51 -13.25 0.61 5.42
CA ARG A 51 -11.93 0.62 6.06
C ARG A 51 -11.10 1.67 5.32
N GLU A 52 -10.67 2.68 6.07
CA GLU A 52 -9.77 3.73 5.58
C GLU A 52 -8.50 3.72 6.44
N PHE A 53 -7.35 3.93 5.80
CA PHE A 53 -6.08 4.23 6.43
C PHE A 53 -5.65 5.64 6.11
N VAL A 54 -5.58 6.48 7.14
CA VAL A 54 -5.09 7.85 7.04
C VAL A 54 -3.60 7.86 7.40
N ILE A 55 -2.78 8.37 6.49
CA ILE A 55 -1.34 8.53 6.73
C ILE A 55 -1.14 9.64 7.76
N THR A 56 -0.72 9.28 8.97
CA THR A 56 -0.48 10.22 10.08
C THR A 56 0.99 10.54 10.31
N GLU A 57 1.89 9.71 9.79
CA GLU A 57 3.34 9.89 9.89
C GLU A 57 4.01 9.69 8.52
N PRO A 58 5.08 10.44 8.20
CA PRO A 58 5.82 10.26 6.96
C PRO A 58 6.45 8.87 6.85
N VAL A 59 6.33 8.25 5.67
CA VAL A 59 7.03 7.02 5.30
C VAL A 59 7.85 7.30 4.05
N SER A 60 9.13 6.92 4.07
CA SER A 60 10.05 7.12 2.95
C SER A 60 10.74 5.81 2.62
N ILE A 61 10.76 5.43 1.35
CA ILE A 61 11.50 4.29 0.82
C ILE A 61 12.35 4.77 -0.36
N SER A 62 13.61 4.36 -0.41
CA SER A 62 14.53 4.72 -1.49
C SER A 62 15.32 3.50 -1.97
N ALA A 63 15.60 3.43 -3.26
CA ALA A 63 16.46 2.41 -3.86
C ALA A 63 17.26 3.02 -5.02
N GLY A 64 18.58 3.11 -4.87
CA GLY A 64 19.44 3.81 -5.83
C GLY A 64 19.05 5.29 -5.92
N ASP A 65 18.66 5.74 -7.11
CA ASP A 65 18.18 7.10 -7.37
C ASP A 65 16.65 7.22 -7.41
N ALA A 66 15.91 6.13 -7.16
CA ALA A 66 14.46 6.15 -7.03
C ALA A 66 14.03 6.35 -5.57
N SER A 67 12.93 7.08 -5.37
CA SER A 67 12.34 7.28 -4.05
C SER A 67 10.82 7.38 -4.09
N ILE A 68 10.17 6.99 -3.00
CA ILE A 68 8.74 7.16 -2.82
C ILE A 68 8.43 7.55 -1.36
N TYR A 69 7.55 8.53 -1.22
CA TYR A 69 7.16 9.12 0.06
C TYR A 69 5.65 9.03 0.22
N ALA A 70 5.18 8.54 1.36
CA ALA A 70 3.80 8.71 1.82
C ALA A 70 3.79 9.73 2.96
N LEU A 71 2.98 10.76 2.84
CA LEU A 71 2.99 11.93 3.71
C LEU A 71 1.58 12.20 4.24
N PRO A 72 1.47 12.71 5.48
CA PRO A 72 0.21 13.23 5.97
C PRO A 72 -0.32 14.36 5.09
N TYR A 73 -1.64 14.40 4.92
CA TYR A 73 -2.33 15.46 4.18
C TYR A 73 -3.51 15.94 5.01
N ALA A 74 -3.71 17.25 5.08
CA ALA A 74 -4.75 17.86 5.91
C ALA A 74 -6.15 17.79 5.29
N GLY A 75 -6.26 17.48 3.99
CA GLY A 75 -7.55 17.25 3.32
C GLY A 75 -7.83 15.76 3.14
N ASP A 76 -8.98 15.46 2.55
CA ASP A 76 -9.44 14.07 2.41
C ASP A 76 -8.95 13.40 1.12
N GLY A 77 -8.85 12.08 1.16
CA GLY A 77 -8.56 11.23 0.01
C GLY A 77 -7.09 11.20 -0.37
N LEU A 78 -6.80 10.68 -1.56
CA LEU A 78 -5.45 10.39 -2.02
C LEU A 78 -4.98 11.42 -3.05
N ILE A 79 -3.81 12.02 -2.82
CA ILE A 79 -3.11 12.85 -3.80
C ILE A 79 -1.83 12.14 -4.21
N ILE A 80 -1.62 11.97 -5.51
CA ILE A 80 -0.40 11.36 -6.05
C ILE A 80 0.31 12.37 -6.92
N THR A 81 1.61 12.53 -6.68
CA THR A 81 2.54 13.20 -7.60
C THR A 81 3.56 12.19 -8.06
N TYR A 82 3.78 12.11 -9.37
CA TYR A 82 4.79 11.26 -9.97
C TYR A 82 5.75 12.09 -10.80
N ASP A 83 7.03 11.97 -10.51
CA ASP A 83 8.14 12.56 -11.26
C ASP A 83 8.92 11.44 -11.96
N LEU A 84 8.68 11.31 -13.25
CA LEU A 84 9.26 10.31 -14.13
C LEU A 84 10.52 10.87 -14.77
N ASP A 85 11.66 10.20 -14.56
CA ASP A 85 12.93 10.58 -15.19
C ASP A 85 13.70 9.33 -15.66
N TYR A 86 13.88 9.21 -16.98
CA TYR A 86 14.63 8.14 -17.64
C TYR A 86 16.10 8.51 -17.91
N GLY A 87 16.65 9.53 -17.23
CA GLY A 87 18.08 9.81 -17.19
C GLY A 87 18.69 10.19 -18.54
N GLY A 88 17.93 10.90 -19.39
CA GLY A 88 18.40 11.40 -20.68
C GLY A 88 17.95 10.60 -21.92
N HIS A 89 17.09 9.59 -21.76
CA HIS A 89 16.43 8.95 -22.91
C HIS A 89 15.61 9.98 -23.71
N THR A 90 15.86 10.11 -25.01
CA THR A 90 15.29 11.22 -25.81
C THR A 90 13.80 11.03 -26.12
N GLY A 91 13.34 9.77 -26.26
CA GLY A 91 11.92 9.48 -26.54
C GLY A 91 11.02 9.43 -25.32
N ILE A 92 11.58 9.37 -24.10
CA ILE A 92 10.84 9.52 -22.84
C ILE A 92 11.47 10.67 -22.07
N LYS A 93 10.97 11.88 -22.35
CA LYS A 93 11.37 13.08 -21.63
C LYS A 93 10.92 12.98 -20.16
N ARG A 94 11.54 13.79 -19.29
CA ARG A 94 11.08 13.94 -17.91
C ARG A 94 9.63 14.43 -17.90
N GLN A 95 8.78 13.77 -17.12
CA GLN A 95 7.36 14.07 -17.02
C GLN A 95 6.98 14.17 -15.53
N ILE A 96 6.20 15.18 -15.18
CA ILE A 96 5.67 15.32 -13.84
C ILE A 96 4.16 15.47 -13.95
N PHE A 97 3.42 14.63 -13.24
CA PHE A 97 1.97 14.74 -13.14
C PHE A 97 1.53 14.64 -11.68
N SER A 98 0.55 15.44 -11.30
CA SER A 98 -0.03 15.45 -9.96
C SER A 98 -1.54 15.50 -10.05
N CYS A 99 -2.21 14.63 -9.31
CA CYS A 99 -3.67 14.61 -9.25
C CYS A 99 -4.18 14.12 -7.90
N ARG A 100 -5.35 14.63 -7.50
CA ARG A 100 -6.21 13.96 -6.53
C ARG A 100 -6.90 12.80 -7.23
N VAL A 101 -6.91 11.62 -6.62
CA VAL A 101 -7.58 10.44 -7.15
C VAL A 101 -9.07 10.52 -6.78
N THR A 102 -9.92 10.69 -7.79
CA THR A 102 -11.38 10.61 -7.70
C THR A 102 -11.87 9.84 -8.93
N PRO A 103 -13.10 9.30 -8.94
CA PRO A 103 -13.66 8.67 -10.13
C PRO A 103 -13.55 9.55 -11.39
N GLU A 104 -13.86 10.85 -11.28
CA GLU A 104 -13.84 11.79 -12.39
C GLU A 104 -12.41 12.11 -12.86
N SER A 105 -11.50 12.33 -11.91
CA SER A 105 -10.12 12.63 -12.25
C SER A 105 -9.44 11.41 -12.87
N PHE A 106 -9.75 10.21 -12.38
CA PHE A 106 -9.21 8.96 -12.91
C PHE A 106 -9.72 8.71 -14.32
N GLU A 107 -11.03 8.77 -14.56
CA GLU A 107 -11.63 8.56 -15.88
C GLU A 107 -11.04 9.50 -16.94
N LYS A 108 -10.93 10.78 -16.61
CA LYS A 108 -10.49 11.81 -17.56
C LYS A 108 -8.98 11.81 -17.77
N ASN A 109 -8.20 11.64 -16.70
CA ASN A 109 -6.77 11.97 -16.71
C ASN A 109 -5.84 10.76 -16.60
N LEU A 110 -6.33 9.61 -16.14
CA LEU A 110 -5.47 8.46 -15.80
C LEU A 110 -5.88 7.19 -16.55
N ALA A 111 -7.16 6.84 -16.56
CA ALA A 111 -7.67 5.60 -17.12
C ALA A 111 -7.21 5.36 -18.57
N PRO A 112 -7.17 6.37 -19.47
CA PRO A 112 -6.71 6.17 -20.84
C PRO A 112 -5.18 6.07 -21.01
N ALA A 113 -4.38 6.29 -19.97
CA ALA A 113 -2.92 6.25 -20.08
C ALA A 113 -2.43 4.80 -20.19
N ARG A 114 -1.80 4.48 -21.34
CA ARG A 114 -1.37 3.12 -21.65
C ARG A 114 -0.01 2.80 -21.07
N THR A 115 0.21 1.50 -20.85
CA THR A 115 1.52 0.99 -20.49
C THR A 115 2.53 1.24 -21.60
N PHE A 116 3.80 1.28 -21.21
CA PHE A 116 4.88 1.59 -22.13
C PHE A 116 6.13 0.76 -21.83
N LEU A 117 6.91 0.51 -22.88
CA LEU A 117 8.18 -0.19 -22.83
C LEU A 117 9.17 0.51 -23.75
N LEU A 118 10.45 0.47 -23.39
CA LEU A 118 11.50 0.81 -24.34
C LEU A 118 11.56 -0.27 -25.44
N GLU A 119 11.94 0.10 -26.66
CA GLU A 119 12.01 -0.84 -27.79
C GLU A 119 12.88 -2.07 -27.48
N ALA A 120 14.01 -1.86 -26.80
CA ALA A 120 14.91 -2.93 -26.37
C ALA A 120 14.24 -3.89 -25.37
N GLU A 121 13.44 -3.36 -24.42
CA GLU A 121 12.71 -4.16 -23.45
C GLU A 121 11.60 -4.97 -24.14
N ALA A 122 10.86 -4.35 -25.05
CA ALA A 122 9.81 -5.01 -25.83
C ALA A 122 10.38 -6.20 -26.63
N LYS A 123 11.54 -6.02 -27.30
CA LYS A 123 12.24 -7.10 -28.01
C LYS A 123 12.65 -8.24 -27.06
N GLN A 124 13.14 -7.92 -25.86
CA GLN A 124 13.50 -8.92 -24.86
C GLN A 124 12.29 -9.70 -24.33
N PHE A 125 11.17 -9.03 -24.06
CA PHE A 125 9.93 -9.69 -23.63
C PHE A 125 9.42 -10.65 -24.69
N GLN A 126 9.36 -10.22 -25.96
CA GLN A 126 8.93 -11.05 -27.07
C GLN A 126 9.84 -12.27 -27.28
N ALA A 127 11.16 -12.10 -27.14
CA ALA A 127 12.13 -13.20 -27.22
C ALA A 127 11.91 -14.26 -26.12
N ARG A 128 11.43 -13.85 -24.94
CA ARG A 128 11.04 -14.76 -23.84
C ARG A 128 9.62 -15.33 -23.99
N GLY A 129 8.91 -14.95 -25.05
CA GLY A 129 7.55 -15.39 -25.33
C GLY A 129 6.45 -14.63 -24.60
N LEU A 130 6.78 -13.52 -23.93
CA LEU A 130 5.85 -12.65 -23.24
C LEU A 130 5.29 -11.60 -24.20
N GLY A 131 4.02 -11.22 -24.02
CA GLY A 131 3.40 -10.16 -24.82
C GLY A 131 3.32 -10.42 -26.33
N ARG A 132 3.41 -11.68 -26.78
CA ARG A 132 3.37 -12.04 -28.22
C ARG A 132 2.09 -11.62 -28.95
N HIS A 133 1.00 -11.42 -28.21
CA HIS A 133 -0.28 -10.97 -28.74
C HIS A 133 -0.39 -9.44 -28.80
N LEU A 134 0.52 -8.70 -28.17
CA LEU A 134 0.48 -7.24 -28.10
C LEU A 134 1.10 -6.63 -29.35
N SER A 135 0.43 -5.62 -29.89
CA SER A 135 0.92 -4.82 -31.01
C SER A 135 1.22 -3.39 -30.55
N PRO A 136 1.97 -2.60 -31.36
CA PRO A 136 2.15 -1.18 -31.07
C PRO A 136 0.85 -0.37 -31.02
N ARG A 137 -0.32 -0.92 -31.36
CA ARG A 137 -1.61 -0.25 -31.17
C ARG A 137 -2.10 -0.32 -29.71
N ASP A 138 -1.73 -1.40 -29.03
CA ASP A 138 -2.21 -1.75 -27.69
C ASP A 138 -1.27 -1.22 -26.60
N ILE A 139 0.04 -1.13 -26.89
CA ILE A 139 1.08 -0.69 -25.96
C ILE A 139 1.96 0.38 -26.60
N LEU A 140 2.46 1.32 -25.79
CA LEU A 140 3.46 2.29 -26.23
C LEU A 140 4.85 1.63 -26.24
N VAL A 141 5.34 1.25 -27.41
CA VAL A 141 6.76 0.91 -27.59
C VAL A 141 7.50 2.16 -27.98
N ILE A 142 8.50 2.57 -27.21
CA ILE A 142 9.19 3.86 -27.34
C ILE A 142 10.66 3.65 -27.67
N ASP A 143 11.14 4.31 -28.72
CA ASP A 143 12.57 4.42 -29.06
C ASP A 143 13.10 5.84 -28.77
N SER A 144 14.24 6.19 -29.33
CA SER A 144 14.85 7.51 -29.16
C SER A 144 14.03 8.68 -29.75
N ASP A 145 13.18 8.43 -30.74
CA ASP A 145 12.38 9.46 -31.43
C ASP A 145 10.94 9.54 -30.88
N GLY A 146 10.50 8.53 -30.13
CA GLY A 146 9.21 8.51 -29.44
C GLY A 146 8.44 7.21 -29.67
N PRO A 147 7.10 7.23 -29.58
CA PRO A 147 6.28 6.04 -29.80
C PRO A 147 6.36 5.51 -31.24
N ILE A 148 6.63 4.22 -31.39
CA ILE A 148 6.73 3.53 -32.68
C ILE A 148 5.34 3.15 -33.17
N LYS A 149 4.95 3.63 -34.36
CA LYS A 149 3.65 3.32 -35.02
C LYS A 149 2.44 3.57 -34.10
N ASN A 150 2.59 4.49 -33.16
CA ASN A 150 1.59 4.90 -32.19
C ASN A 150 1.82 6.38 -31.89
N SER A 151 0.94 7.01 -31.13
CA SER A 151 1.08 8.39 -30.66
C SER A 151 0.67 8.45 -29.20
N PHE A 152 1.25 9.38 -28.44
CA PHE A 152 0.77 9.63 -27.09
C PHE A 152 -0.68 10.15 -27.11
N ARG A 153 -1.47 9.73 -26.12
CA ARG A 153 -2.81 10.28 -25.80
C ARG A 153 -2.69 11.53 -24.93
N PHE A 154 -1.60 11.65 -24.17
CA PHE A 154 -1.23 12.78 -23.34
C PHE A 154 0.27 13.06 -23.47
N ASP A 155 0.68 14.33 -23.44
CA ASP A 155 2.12 14.68 -23.48
C ASP A 155 2.92 14.05 -22.33
N ASP A 156 2.25 13.79 -21.20
CA ASP A 156 2.72 13.17 -19.97
C ASP A 156 2.13 11.76 -19.73
N GLU A 157 1.78 11.02 -20.79
CA GLU A 157 1.12 9.69 -20.70
C GLU A 157 1.91 8.69 -19.86
N CYS A 158 3.25 8.69 -19.92
CA CYS A 158 4.08 7.76 -19.16
C CYS A 158 4.01 8.02 -17.64
N ALA A 159 4.03 9.29 -17.20
CA ALA A 159 3.87 9.64 -15.80
C ALA A 159 2.45 9.31 -15.30
N ARG A 160 1.41 9.58 -16.11
CA ARG A 160 0.03 9.20 -15.79
C ARG A 160 -0.14 7.70 -15.63
N HIS A 161 0.46 6.91 -16.52
CA HIS A 161 0.41 5.46 -16.41
C HIS A 161 1.11 4.97 -15.14
N LYS A 162 2.24 5.58 -14.76
CA LYS A 162 2.90 5.25 -13.50
C LYS A 162 2.08 5.61 -12.26
N ILE A 163 1.23 6.63 -12.34
CA ILE A 163 0.21 6.87 -11.30
C ILE A 163 -0.84 5.75 -11.30
N VAL A 164 -1.32 5.29 -12.46
CA VAL A 164 -2.25 4.14 -12.54
C VAL A 164 -1.63 2.89 -11.89
N ASP A 165 -0.39 2.56 -12.24
CA ASP A 165 0.36 1.45 -11.63
C ASP A 165 0.42 1.60 -10.10
N LEU A 166 0.77 2.80 -9.61
CA LEU A 166 0.87 3.10 -8.18
C LEU A 166 -0.47 3.01 -7.45
N ILE A 167 -1.57 3.49 -8.04
CA ILE A 167 -2.92 3.33 -7.47
C ILE A 167 -3.26 1.84 -7.34
N GLY A 168 -2.97 1.06 -8.39
CA GLY A 168 -3.18 -0.39 -8.38
C GLY A 168 -2.34 -1.12 -7.33
N ASP A 169 -1.08 -0.70 -7.12
CA ASP A 169 -0.24 -1.25 -6.06
C ASP A 169 -0.75 -0.86 -4.66
N LEU A 170 -1.16 0.40 -4.46
CA LEU A 170 -1.70 0.88 -3.18
C LEU A 170 -3.00 0.17 -2.78
N ALA A 171 -3.76 -0.37 -3.73
CA ALA A 171 -4.91 -1.22 -3.45
C ALA A 171 -4.55 -2.44 -2.58
N LEU A 172 -3.30 -2.93 -2.67
CA LEU A 172 -2.81 -4.07 -1.88
C LEU A 172 -2.57 -3.74 -0.40
N VAL A 173 -2.71 -2.48 0.02
CA VAL A 173 -2.88 -2.13 1.45
C VAL A 173 -4.17 -2.74 2.02
N GLY A 174 -5.13 -3.10 1.15
CA GLY A 174 -6.35 -3.81 1.50
C GLY A 174 -7.42 -2.92 2.16
N ARG A 175 -7.31 -1.60 1.97
CA ARG A 175 -8.24 -0.57 2.45
C ARG A 175 -7.94 0.76 1.75
N ALA A 176 -8.89 1.70 1.75
CA ALA A 176 -8.71 3.01 1.14
C ALA A 176 -7.55 3.77 1.83
N VAL A 177 -6.62 4.33 1.05
CA VAL A 177 -5.49 5.11 1.57
C VAL A 177 -5.76 6.59 1.40
N SER A 178 -5.61 7.35 2.47
CA SER A 178 -5.82 8.80 2.51
C SER A 178 -4.54 9.51 2.94
N GLY A 179 -4.15 10.53 2.19
CA GLY A 179 -2.86 11.19 2.34
C GLY A 179 -2.25 11.65 1.01
N ARG A 180 -0.95 11.96 1.02
CA ARG A 180 -0.20 12.34 -0.18
C ARG A 180 0.92 11.34 -0.46
N VAL A 181 1.00 10.86 -1.69
CA VAL A 181 2.12 10.04 -2.17
C VAL A 181 2.91 10.81 -3.22
N VAL A 182 4.23 10.88 -3.05
CA VAL A 182 5.16 11.49 -4.01
C VAL A 182 6.14 10.42 -4.44
N ALA A 183 6.19 10.12 -5.73
CA ALA A 183 7.07 9.10 -6.31
C ALA A 183 8.04 9.76 -7.30
N TYR A 184 9.32 9.44 -7.17
CA TYR A 184 10.37 9.82 -8.11
C TYR A 184 11.04 8.55 -8.64
N LYS A 185 10.94 8.33 -9.96
CA LYS A 185 11.49 7.14 -10.64
C LYS A 185 11.08 5.78 -10.03
N SER A 186 9.96 5.74 -9.31
CA SER A 186 9.49 4.53 -8.64
C SER A 186 9.08 3.45 -9.64
N GLY A 187 8.75 2.27 -9.14
CA GLY A 187 8.16 1.17 -9.90
C GLY A 187 7.59 0.15 -8.92
N HIS A 188 7.01 -0.94 -9.43
CA HIS A 188 6.32 -1.93 -8.58
C HIS A 188 7.16 -2.42 -7.40
N ALA A 189 8.46 -2.66 -7.58
CA ALA A 189 9.32 -3.11 -6.50
C ALA A 189 9.43 -2.10 -5.33
N LEU A 190 9.49 -0.81 -5.62
CA LEU A 190 9.56 0.24 -4.60
C LEU A 190 8.17 0.55 -4.04
N ASN A 191 7.14 0.54 -4.89
CA ASN A 191 5.74 0.68 -4.49
C ASN A 191 5.34 -0.43 -3.51
N GLN A 192 5.70 -1.68 -3.77
CA GLN A 192 5.39 -2.82 -2.89
C GLN A 192 6.07 -2.71 -1.52
N GLN A 193 7.28 -2.16 -1.45
CA GLN A 193 7.93 -1.88 -0.17
C GLN A 193 7.16 -0.82 0.62
N LEU A 194 6.70 0.24 -0.05
CA LEU A 194 5.83 1.23 0.57
C LEU A 194 4.51 0.59 1.05
N VAL A 195 3.84 -0.18 0.19
CA VAL A 195 2.58 -0.87 0.50
C VAL A 195 2.71 -1.75 1.75
N ARG A 196 3.78 -2.55 1.85
CA ARG A 196 4.03 -3.37 3.05
C ARG A 196 4.10 -2.51 4.31
N ARG A 197 4.82 -1.39 4.23
CA ARG A 197 4.94 -0.48 5.37
C ARG A 197 3.62 0.19 5.73
N LEU A 198 2.84 0.64 4.75
CA LEU A 198 1.52 1.23 4.97
C LEU A 198 0.53 0.21 5.52
N TYR A 199 0.57 -1.03 5.05
CA TYR A 199 -0.23 -2.13 5.57
C TYR A 199 0.03 -2.39 7.06
N GLU A 200 1.30 -2.48 7.46
CA GLU A 200 1.68 -2.66 8.87
C GLU A 200 1.19 -1.50 9.76
N LEU A 201 1.32 -0.26 9.27
CA LEU A 201 0.84 0.92 9.97
C LEU A 201 -0.69 0.94 10.08
N ALA A 202 -1.38 0.51 9.04
CA ALA A 202 -2.82 0.45 9.03
C ALA A 202 -3.36 -0.61 9.99
N GLU A 203 -2.76 -1.81 10.00
CA GLU A 203 -3.05 -2.85 10.97
C GLU A 203 -2.80 -2.37 12.41
N ARG A 204 -1.72 -1.62 12.62
CA ARG A 204 -1.39 -1.00 13.90
C ARG A 204 -2.44 0.02 14.35
N GLN A 205 -2.85 0.93 13.48
CA GLN A 205 -3.89 1.92 13.79
C GLN A 205 -5.22 1.24 14.13
N GLU A 206 -5.63 0.23 13.36
CA GLU A 206 -6.86 -0.51 13.62
C GLU A 206 -6.83 -1.24 14.97
N ARG A 207 -5.70 -1.88 15.30
CA ARG A 207 -5.52 -2.50 16.63
C ARG A 207 -5.65 -1.48 17.75
N ILE A 208 -5.00 -0.33 17.63
CA ILE A 208 -5.08 0.74 18.63
C ILE A 208 -6.51 1.25 18.75
N GLN A 209 -7.23 1.45 17.64
CA GLN A 209 -8.63 1.88 17.67
C GLN A 209 -9.53 0.85 18.36
N LYS A 210 -9.31 -0.44 18.12
CA LYS A 210 -10.14 -1.52 18.66
C LYS A 210 -9.84 -1.87 20.12
N PHE A 211 -8.57 -1.77 20.54
CA PHE A 211 -8.11 -2.23 21.86
C PHE A 211 -7.59 -1.11 22.76
N GLY A 212 -7.49 0.12 22.25
CA GLY A 212 -6.93 1.28 22.97
C GLY A 212 -5.41 1.21 23.18
N THR A 213 -4.74 0.20 22.63
CA THR A 213 -3.31 -0.04 22.83
C THR A 213 -2.71 -0.82 21.67
N ASP A 214 -1.42 -0.64 21.42
CA ASP A 214 -0.66 -1.40 20.42
C ASP A 214 -0.29 -2.82 20.92
N ALA A 215 -1.08 -3.41 21.82
CA ALA A 215 -0.87 -4.79 22.29
C ALA A 215 -1.46 -5.79 21.30
N LEU A 216 -0.84 -6.96 21.20
CA LEU A 216 -1.52 -8.15 20.70
C LEU A 216 -2.54 -8.69 21.72
N LEU A 217 -2.18 -8.71 23.00
CA LEU A 217 -3.08 -9.08 24.11
C LEU A 217 -3.01 -8.02 25.21
N ASP A 218 -4.18 -7.48 25.56
CA ASP A 218 -4.35 -6.66 26.75
C ASP A 218 -4.57 -7.52 28.01
N ILE A 219 -4.56 -6.90 29.18
CA ILE A 219 -4.76 -7.59 30.46
C ILE A 219 -6.05 -8.42 30.51
N ARG A 220 -7.13 -7.95 29.87
CA ARG A 220 -8.44 -8.63 29.90
C ARG A 220 -8.39 -9.93 29.11
N ARG A 221 -7.72 -9.96 27.96
CA ARG A 221 -7.49 -11.17 27.17
C ARG A 221 -6.51 -12.11 27.87
N ILE A 222 -5.43 -11.56 28.40
CA ILE A 222 -4.44 -12.34 29.15
C ILE A 222 -5.12 -13.06 30.32
N GLN A 223 -5.99 -12.40 31.08
CA GLN A 223 -6.75 -13.03 32.18
C GLN A 223 -7.71 -14.14 31.72
N LYS A 224 -8.21 -14.10 30.49
CA LYS A 224 -9.05 -15.17 29.95
C LYS A 224 -8.23 -16.41 29.54
N ILE A 225 -6.98 -16.21 29.15
CA ILE A 225 -6.09 -17.27 28.66
C ILE A 225 -5.30 -17.88 29.83
N LEU A 226 -4.68 -17.03 30.64
CA LEU A 226 -3.87 -17.44 31.78
C LEU A 226 -4.76 -17.61 33.02
N PRO A 227 -4.58 -18.69 33.79
CA PRO A 227 -5.33 -18.89 35.03
C PRO A 227 -4.84 -17.97 36.17
N HIS A 228 -3.60 -17.46 36.08
CA HIS A 228 -3.00 -16.61 37.09
C HIS A 228 -3.75 -15.29 37.27
N ARG A 229 -3.83 -14.81 38.52
CA ARG A 229 -4.49 -13.56 38.91
C ARG A 229 -3.55 -12.74 39.76
N TYR A 230 -3.90 -11.47 39.99
CA TYR A 230 -3.19 -10.67 40.99
C TYR A 230 -3.05 -11.46 42.31
N PRO A 231 -1.86 -11.52 42.91
CA PRO A 231 -0.63 -10.80 42.54
C PRO A 231 0.31 -11.55 41.57
N PHE A 232 -0.03 -12.76 41.15
CA PHE A 232 0.82 -13.64 40.33
C PHE A 232 0.61 -13.51 38.81
N LEU A 233 -0.25 -12.60 38.36
CA LEU A 233 -0.34 -12.27 36.94
C LEU A 233 0.75 -11.26 36.59
N LEU A 234 1.91 -11.77 36.20
CA LEU A 234 3.13 -11.01 35.94
C LEU A 234 3.29 -10.52 34.50
N VAL A 235 2.19 -10.44 33.74
CA VAL A 235 2.18 -9.88 32.38
C VAL A 235 0.94 -9.03 32.24
N ASP A 236 1.11 -7.75 31.93
CA ASP A 236 0.00 -6.81 31.75
C ASP A 236 -0.39 -6.64 30.28
N LYS A 237 0.58 -6.83 29.38
CA LYS A 237 0.43 -6.62 27.95
C LYS A 237 1.35 -7.57 27.19
N VAL A 238 0.88 -8.16 26.09
CA VAL A 238 1.73 -8.85 25.11
C VAL A 238 1.84 -7.98 23.87
N VAL A 239 3.06 -7.68 23.45
CA VAL A 239 3.34 -6.81 22.28
C VAL A 239 3.81 -7.60 21.06
N GLU A 240 4.27 -8.83 21.23
CA GLU A 240 4.78 -9.68 20.15
C GLU A 240 4.51 -11.16 20.47
N ILE A 241 4.13 -11.96 19.47
CA ILE A 241 4.00 -13.42 19.54
C ILE A 241 4.59 -13.98 18.25
N GLU A 242 5.59 -14.83 18.37
CA GLU A 242 6.23 -15.58 17.29
C GLU A 242 5.88 -17.06 17.43
N GLY A 243 4.71 -17.44 16.93
CA GLY A 243 4.20 -18.81 17.00
C GLY A 243 4.25 -19.37 18.43
N ASP A 244 4.88 -20.53 18.57
CA ASP A 244 5.17 -21.22 19.84
C ASP A 244 6.59 -20.96 20.37
N ARG A 245 7.40 -20.16 19.64
CA ARG A 245 8.83 -19.95 19.94
C ARG A 245 9.07 -18.84 20.95
N ARG A 246 8.35 -17.72 20.83
CA ARG A 246 8.62 -16.51 21.62
C ARG A 246 7.38 -15.64 21.83
N ILE A 247 7.26 -15.09 23.04
CA ILE A 247 6.30 -14.03 23.36
C ILE A 247 7.07 -12.87 24.01
N LYS A 248 6.77 -11.63 23.60
CA LYS A 248 7.27 -10.42 24.26
C LYS A 248 6.16 -9.77 25.07
N GLY A 249 6.29 -9.81 26.39
CA GLY A 249 5.37 -9.19 27.34
C GLY A 249 5.90 -7.89 27.93
N ILE A 250 5.00 -7.09 28.51
CA ILE A 250 5.30 -5.95 29.36
C ILE A 250 4.62 -6.20 30.70
N LYS A 251 5.38 -6.02 31.78
CA LYS A 251 4.88 -5.89 33.16
C LYS A 251 5.23 -4.50 33.65
N ASN A 252 4.22 -3.72 34.01
CA ASN A 252 4.43 -2.47 34.71
C ASN A 252 4.70 -2.79 36.17
N VAL A 253 5.77 -2.21 36.70
CA VAL A 253 6.22 -2.40 38.08
C VAL A 253 6.24 -1.04 38.74
N SER A 254 5.60 -0.90 39.90
CA SER A 254 5.61 0.33 40.70
C SER A 254 6.21 0.05 42.07
N PHE A 255 6.73 1.08 42.75
CA PHE A 255 7.28 0.93 44.12
C PHE A 255 6.27 0.32 45.12
N ASN A 256 4.97 0.43 44.83
CA ASN A 256 3.89 -0.02 45.72
C ASN A 256 3.58 -1.52 45.61
N GLU A 257 4.28 -2.28 44.77
CA GLU A 257 4.07 -3.73 44.65
C GLU A 257 4.35 -4.47 45.98
N GLN A 258 3.53 -5.49 46.27
CA GLN A 258 3.55 -6.20 47.57
C GLN A 258 4.93 -6.78 47.93
N PHE A 259 5.71 -7.19 46.93
CA PHE A 259 7.03 -7.79 47.14
C PHE A 259 8.14 -6.76 47.42
N PHE A 260 7.87 -5.46 47.27
CA PHE A 260 8.79 -4.39 47.68
C PHE A 260 8.59 -3.93 49.13
N GLN A 261 7.44 -4.22 49.73
CA GLN A 261 7.14 -3.80 51.12
C GLN A 261 7.87 -4.64 52.18
N GLY A 262 8.49 -5.75 51.78
CA GLY A 262 9.05 -6.74 52.70
C GLY A 262 10.55 -6.61 52.91
N HIS A 263 11.29 -7.55 52.33
CA HIS A 263 12.61 -8.04 52.75
C HIS A 263 13.71 -6.98 52.90
N PHE A 264 13.58 -5.82 52.24
CA PHE A 264 14.55 -4.72 52.28
C PHE A 264 13.83 -3.37 52.48
N PRO A 265 13.55 -2.97 53.73
CA PRO A 265 12.85 -1.72 54.02
C PRO A 265 13.53 -0.51 53.37
N GLY A 266 12.76 0.27 52.60
CA GLY A 266 13.25 1.46 51.89
C GLY A 266 14.06 1.19 50.62
N THR A 267 14.30 -0.07 50.26
CA THR A 267 15.02 -0.44 49.03
C THR A 267 14.18 -1.41 48.20
N PRO A 268 13.52 -0.95 47.12
CA PRO A 268 12.60 -1.76 46.33
C PRO A 268 13.40 -2.71 45.43
N ILE A 269 13.65 -3.93 45.90
CA ILE A 269 14.42 -4.95 45.16
C ILE A 269 13.47 -5.96 44.52
N MET A 270 13.57 -6.15 43.21
CA MET A 270 12.78 -7.14 42.48
C MET A 270 13.30 -8.54 42.81
N PRO A 271 12.46 -9.46 43.33
CA PRO A 271 12.88 -10.83 43.58
C PRO A 271 13.35 -11.50 42.31
N GLY A 272 14.56 -12.07 42.31
CA GLY A 272 15.13 -12.72 41.12
C GLY A 272 14.29 -13.88 40.59
N VAL A 273 13.46 -14.50 41.42
CA VAL A 273 12.51 -15.56 41.02
C VAL A 273 11.35 -15.05 40.15
N LEU A 274 11.16 -13.74 40.05
CA LEU A 274 10.12 -13.10 39.23
C LEU A 274 10.66 -12.49 37.92
N ILE A 275 11.95 -12.70 37.61
CA ILE A 275 12.67 -12.14 36.45
C ILE A 275 12.93 -13.25 35.42
#